data_AF-A0A0B0NRW3-F1
#
_entry.id   AF-A0A0B0NRW3-F1
#
_cell.length_a   1.000
_cell.length_b   1.000
_cell.length_c   1.000
_cell.angle_alpha   90.00
_cell.angle_beta   90.00
_cell.angle_gamma   90.00
#
_symmetry.space_group_name_H-M   'P 1'
#
loop_
_entity.id
_entity.type
_entity.pdbx_description
1 polymer ?
#
loop_
_entity_poly.entity_id
_entity_poly.type
_entity_poly.pdbx_seq_one_letter_code
_entity_poly.pdbx_strand_id
1 'polypeptide(L)'
;MTSEVGEIKEKLKEKKAEYEAIASTYSSVNLENIDNRIITEVLGPESQAQAEVQRLRDQIAQMQASTVEQIFEVQRKYKELQQQLRADAVAKEVAAAVREAEQSRK
;
A
#
# COMPACT_ATOMS: atom_id res chain seq x y z
N MET A 1 7.33 14.42 -25.82
CA MET A 1 6.20 14.12 -24.92
C MET A 1 4.82 14.36 -25.56
N THR A 2 4.73 14.80 -26.83
CA THR A 2 3.45 15.02 -27.55
C THR A 2 2.94 13.82 -28.35
N SER A 3 3.75 12.77 -28.50
CA SER A 3 3.42 11.61 -29.34
C SER A 3 2.23 10.81 -28.81
N GLU A 4 2.17 10.56 -27.49
CA GLU A 4 1.06 9.79 -26.87
C GLU A 4 -0.29 10.50 -27.01
N VAL A 5 -0.33 11.82 -26.82
CA VAL A 5 -1.59 12.59 -26.95
C VAL A 5 -2.09 12.59 -28.40
N GLY A 6 -1.17 12.66 -29.37
CA GLY A 6 -1.51 12.55 -30.79
C GLY A 6 -2.04 11.17 -31.16
N GLU A 7 -1.41 10.12 -30.66
CA GLU A 7 -1.76 8.73 -30.93
C GLU A 7 -3.11 8.33 -30.28
N ILE A 8 -3.38 8.82 -29.06
CA ILE A 8 -4.67 8.66 -28.39
C ILE A 8 -5.79 9.37 -29.17
N LYS A 9 -5.53 10.58 -29.67
CA LYS A 9 -6.50 11.32 -30.49
C LYS A 9 -6.83 10.60 -31.80
N GLU A 10 -5.85 9.96 -32.41
CA GLU A 10 -6.04 9.18 -33.63
C GLU A 10 -6.85 7.91 -33.36
N LYS A 11 -6.50 7.15 -32.32
CA LYS A 11 -7.25 5.96 -31.88
C LYS A 11 -8.71 6.27 -31.52
N LEU A 12 -8.96 7.38 -30.83
CA LEU A 12 -10.33 7.84 -30.54
C LEU A 12 -11.14 8.09 -31.82
N LYS A 13 -10.50 8.70 -32.83
CA LYS A 13 -11.14 9.01 -34.11
C LYS A 13 -11.45 7.76 -34.93
N GLU A 14 -10.53 6.80 -34.95
CA GLU A 14 -10.71 5.50 -35.60
C GLU A 14 -11.83 4.70 -34.93
N LYS A 15 -11.82 4.58 -33.60
CA LYS A 15 -12.83 3.84 -32.84
C LYS A 15 -14.23 4.45 -32.98
N LYS A 16 -14.31 5.78 -33.08
CA LYS A 16 -15.56 6.49 -33.35
C LYS A 16 -16.14 6.13 -34.72
N ALA A 17 -15.31 6.07 -35.75
CA ALA A 17 -15.76 5.67 -37.09
C ALA A 17 -16.25 4.20 -37.12
N GLU A 18 -15.55 3.28 -36.42
CA GLU A 18 -15.97 1.87 -36.32
C GLU A 18 -17.36 1.75 -35.66
N TYR A 19 -17.57 2.41 -34.51
CA TYR A 19 -18.83 2.32 -33.80
C TYR A 19 -19.97 3.06 -34.52
N GLU A 20 -19.71 4.18 -35.21
CA GLU A 20 -20.71 4.86 -36.04
C GLU A 20 -21.17 3.97 -37.22
N ALA A 21 -20.26 3.20 -37.83
CA ALA A 21 -20.60 2.26 -38.90
C ALA A 21 -21.47 1.10 -38.40
N ILE A 22 -21.15 0.57 -37.20
CA ILE A 22 -21.94 -0.48 -36.54
C ILE A 22 -23.32 0.06 -36.15
N ALA A 23 -23.39 1.25 -35.53
CA ALA A 23 -24.66 1.87 -35.16
C ALA A 23 -25.55 2.16 -36.38
N SER A 24 -24.94 2.60 -37.48
CA SER A 24 -25.64 2.81 -38.75
C SER A 24 -26.22 1.51 -39.32
N THR A 25 -25.56 0.37 -39.08
CA THR A 25 -26.02 -0.95 -39.52
C THR A 25 -27.09 -1.54 -38.59
N TYR A 26 -26.97 -1.34 -37.28
CA TYR A 26 -27.82 -1.99 -36.27
C TYR A 26 -28.94 -1.11 -35.71
N SER A 27 -29.10 0.14 -36.15
CA SER A 27 -30.22 1.09 -35.89
C SER A 27 -30.63 1.32 -34.41
N SER A 28 -29.97 0.67 -33.46
CA SER A 28 -30.44 0.51 -32.07
C SER A 28 -29.49 1.09 -31.03
N VAL A 29 -28.33 1.62 -31.45
CA VAL A 29 -27.31 2.15 -30.54
C VAL A 29 -27.41 3.68 -30.53
N ASN A 30 -27.78 4.26 -29.38
CA ASN A 30 -27.79 5.71 -29.17
C ASN A 30 -26.36 6.28 -29.25
N LEU A 31 -26.15 7.37 -30.01
CA LEU A 31 -24.83 7.99 -30.23
C LEU A 31 -24.17 8.46 -28.93
N GLU A 32 -24.93 8.94 -27.94
CA GLU A 32 -24.39 9.32 -26.61
C GLU A 32 -23.82 8.13 -25.82
N ASN A 33 -24.28 6.90 -26.09
CA ASN A 33 -23.70 5.70 -25.49
C ASN A 33 -22.39 5.29 -26.18
N ILE A 34 -22.17 5.70 -27.43
CA ILE A 34 -21.00 5.36 -28.23
C ILE A 34 -19.79 6.17 -27.76
N ASP A 35 -19.92 7.49 -27.61
CA ASP A 35 -18.81 8.35 -27.17
C ASP A 35 -18.34 7.96 -25.75
N ASN A 36 -19.27 7.69 -24.83
CA ASN A 36 -18.95 7.24 -23.47
C ASN A 36 -18.25 5.86 -23.47
N ARG A 37 -18.69 4.94 -24.34
CA ARG A 37 -18.07 3.62 -24.48
C ARG A 37 -16.68 3.70 -25.10
N ILE A 38 -16.48 4.52 -26.13
CA ILE A 38 -15.17 4.74 -26.76
C ILE A 38 -14.20 5.37 -25.77
N ILE A 39 -14.64 6.37 -25.02
CA ILE A 39 -13.83 6.95 -23.93
C ILE A 39 -13.47 5.86 -22.91
N THR A 40 -14.40 5.00 -22.55
CA THR A 40 -14.14 3.93 -21.58
C THR A 40 -13.23 2.84 -22.13
N GLU A 41 -13.28 2.49 -23.42
CA GLU A 41 -12.44 1.45 -24.04
C GLU A 41 -11.06 1.96 -24.49
N VAL A 42 -10.95 3.24 -24.83
CA VAL A 42 -9.69 3.87 -25.29
C VAL A 42 -8.94 4.53 -24.13
N LEU A 43 -9.65 5.06 -23.12
CA LEU A 43 -9.07 5.81 -22.00
C LEU A 43 -9.24 5.14 -20.62
N GLY A 44 -10.05 4.08 -20.51
CA GLY A 44 -10.08 3.21 -19.34
C GLY A 44 -9.82 1.77 -19.78
N PRO A 45 -9.48 0.81 -18.91
CA PRO A 45 -8.74 0.81 -17.65
C PRO A 45 -7.24 0.40 -17.85
N GLU A 46 -6.70 0.52 -19.06
CA GLU A 46 -5.33 0.04 -19.40
C GLU A 46 -4.32 1.17 -19.70
N SER A 47 -4.42 2.32 -19.03
CA SER A 47 -3.25 3.20 -19.04
C SER A 47 -2.16 2.52 -18.23
N GLN A 48 -0.98 2.31 -18.82
CA GLN A 48 0.23 1.87 -18.13
C GLN A 48 0.45 2.65 -16.82
N ALA A 49 0.06 3.93 -16.82
CA ALA A 49 0.03 4.80 -15.64
C ALA A 49 -0.85 4.27 -14.50
N GLN A 50 -2.05 3.75 -14.77
CA GLN A 50 -2.92 3.18 -13.74
C GLN A 50 -2.35 1.88 -13.16
N ALA A 51 -1.76 1.03 -14.00
CA ALA A 51 -1.06 -0.18 -13.55
C ALA A 51 0.18 0.16 -12.70
N GLU A 52 0.92 1.19 -13.08
CA GLU A 52 2.07 1.70 -12.32
C GLU A 52 1.64 2.32 -10.98
N VAL A 53 0.56 3.10 -10.96
CA VAL A 53 -0.03 3.63 -9.72
C VAL A 53 -0.47 2.50 -8.79
N GLN A 54 -1.08 1.43 -9.32
CA GLN A 54 -1.48 0.29 -8.49
C GLN A 54 -0.26 -0.44 -7.93
N ARG A 55 0.74 -0.71 -8.76
CA ARG A 55 2.02 -1.31 -8.32
C ARG A 55 2.69 -0.48 -7.22
N LEU A 56 2.73 0.84 -7.36
CA LEU A 56 3.29 1.74 -6.36
C LEU A 56 2.49 1.70 -5.05
N ARG A 57 1.15 1.66 -5.12
CA ARG A 57 0.31 1.48 -3.93
C ARG A 57 0.60 0.18 -3.20
N ASP A 58 0.75 -0.91 -3.93
CA ASP A 58 1.05 -2.22 -3.35
C ASP A 58 2.44 -2.23 -2.67
N GLN A 59 3.44 -1.60 -3.29
CA GLN A 59 4.76 -1.41 -2.68
C GLN A 59 4.71 -0.56 -1.41
N ILE A 60 3.97 0.55 -1.44
CA ILE A 60 3.78 1.41 -0.26
C ILE A 60 3.10 0.63 0.87
N ALA A 61 2.05 -0.14 0.57
CA ALA A 61 1.36 -0.96 1.56
C ALA A 61 2.31 -2.01 2.18
N GLN A 62 3.16 -2.64 1.37
CA GLN A 62 4.13 -3.62 1.86
C GLN A 62 5.20 -2.98 2.76
N MET A 63 5.70 -1.80 2.38
CA MET A 63 6.64 -1.02 3.21
C MET A 63 6.00 -0.54 4.52
N GLN A 64 4.72 -0.15 4.48
CA GLN A 64 3.99 0.24 5.69
C GLN A 64 3.81 -0.95 6.63
N ALA A 65 3.44 -2.11 6.11
CA ALA A 65 3.30 -3.32 6.91
C ALA A 65 4.62 -3.71 7.60
N SER A 66 5.74 -3.72 6.86
CA SER A 66 7.05 -4.06 7.43
C SER A 66 7.53 -3.04 8.46
N THR A 67 7.24 -1.76 8.24
CA THR A 67 7.57 -0.70 9.21
C THR A 67 6.78 -0.87 10.51
N VAL A 68 5.48 -1.18 10.41
CA VAL A 68 4.64 -1.43 11.58
C VAL A 68 5.13 -2.64 12.37
N GLU A 69 5.51 -3.72 11.68
CA GLU A 69 6.07 -4.91 12.31
C GLU A 69 7.37 -4.61 13.08
N GLN A 70 8.30 -3.86 12.46
CA GLN A 70 9.54 -3.43 13.11
C GLN A 70 9.28 -2.55 14.35
N ILE A 71 8.30 -1.64 14.29
CA ILE A 71 7.91 -0.84 15.46
C ILE A 71 7.45 -1.74 16.60
N PHE A 72 6.63 -2.76 16.29
CA PHE A 72 6.16 -3.72 17.27
C PHE A 72 7.31 -4.52 17.90
N GLU A 73 8.28 -4.95 17.10
CA GLU A 73 9.47 -5.64 17.61
C GLU A 73 10.30 -4.77 18.55
N VAL A 74 10.53 -3.50 18.19
CA VAL A 74 11.28 -2.56 19.03
C VAL A 74 10.54 -2.31 20.34
N GLN A 75 9.23 -2.09 20.29
CA GLN A 75 8.41 -1.92 21.49
C GLN A 75 8.44 -3.15 22.39
N ARG A 76 8.39 -4.36 21.81
CA ARG A 76 8.51 -5.62 22.54
C ARG A 76 9.87 -5.73 23.24
N LYS A 77 10.97 -5.54 22.50
CA LYS A 77 12.34 -5.60 23.05
C LYS A 77 12.54 -4.60 24.18
N TYR A 78 11.99 -3.39 24.03
CA TYR A 78 12.05 -2.37 25.08
C TYR A 78 11.32 -2.83 26.36
N LYS A 79 10.13 -3.42 26.21
CA LYS A 79 9.36 -3.95 27.36
C LYS A 79 10.07 -5.11 28.05
N GLU A 80 10.64 -6.03 27.28
CA GLU A 80 11.44 -7.15 27.80
C GLU A 80 12.66 -6.65 28.57
N LEU A 81 13.41 -5.68 28.02
CA LEU A 81 14.55 -5.08 28.69
C LEU A 81 14.16 -4.39 30.00
N GLN A 82 13.04 -3.66 30.01
CA GLN A 82 12.55 -3.01 31.24
C GLN A 82 12.19 -4.03 32.32
N GLN A 83 11.61 -5.18 31.94
CA GLN A 83 11.32 -6.26 32.88
C GLN A 83 12.60 -6.90 33.42
N GLN A 84 13.60 -7.12 32.57
CA GLN A 84 14.87 -7.70 32.98
C GLN A 84 15.62 -6.81 33.98
N LEU A 85 15.66 -5.49 33.73
CA LEU A 85 16.29 -4.54 34.65
C LEU A 85 15.58 -4.50 36.02
N ARG A 86 14.25 -4.60 36.05
CA ARG A 86 13.50 -4.70 37.31
C ARG A 86 13.81 -5.99 38.06
N ALA A 87 13.84 -7.12 37.36
CA ALA A 87 14.16 -8.40 37.97
C ALA A 87 15.59 -8.42 38.55
N ASP A 88 16.56 -7.87 37.82
CA ASP A 88 17.95 -7.77 38.28
C ASP A 88 18.10 -6.84 39.49
N ALA A 89 17.41 -5.70 39.50
CA ALA A 89 17.39 -4.80 40.66
C ALA A 89 16.84 -5.51 41.91
N VAL A 90 15.69 -6.19 41.79
CA VAL A 90 15.11 -6.96 42.90
C VAL A 90 16.05 -8.07 43.37
N ALA A 91 16.68 -8.80 42.45
CA ALA A 91 17.64 -9.85 42.81
C ALA A 91 18.84 -9.29 43.59
N LYS A 92 19.35 -8.11 43.19
CA LYS A 92 20.44 -7.42 43.88
C LYS A 92 20.04 -6.93 45.27
N GLU A 93 18.84 -6.35 45.42
CA GLU A 93 18.32 -5.92 46.73
C GLU A 93 18.14 -7.11 47.68
N VAL A 94 17.55 -8.20 47.20
CA VAL A 94 17.39 -9.43 47.99
C VAL A 94 18.75 -9.98 48.42
N ALA A 95 19.73 -10.03 47.50
CA ALA A 95 21.07 -10.49 47.82
C ALA A 95 21.78 -9.59 48.85
N ALA A 96 21.59 -8.27 48.79
CA ALA A 96 22.14 -7.34 49.78
C ALA A 96 21.50 -7.54 51.16
N ALA A 97 20.16 -7.61 51.22
CA ALA A 97 19.43 -7.83 52.47
C ALA A 97 19.80 -9.15 53.15
N VAL A 98 20.02 -10.23 52.38
CA VAL A 98 20.50 -11.51 52.92
C VAL A 98 21.88 -11.36 53.56
N ARG A 99 22.82 -10.67 52.89
CA ARG A 99 24.16 -10.45 53.45
C ARG A 99 24.14 -9.60 54.72
N GLU A 100 23.32 -8.54 54.76
CA GLU A 100 23.18 -7.68 55.94
C GLU A 100 22.56 -8.44 57.13
N ALA A 101 21.56 -9.29 56.87
CA ALA A 101 20.93 -10.13 57.89
C ALA A 101 21.90 -11.20 58.43
N GLU A 102 22.76 -11.77 57.60
CA GLU A 102 23.82 -12.70 58.02
C GLU A 102 24.90 -12.01 58.85
N GLN A 103 25.32 -10.79 58.46
CA GLN A 103 26.31 -10.02 59.22
C GLN A 103 25.79 -9.57 60.59
N SER A 104 24.49 -9.23 60.69
CA SER A 104 23.87 -8.79 61.94
C SER A 104 23.55 -9.93 62.93
N ARG A 105 23.72 -11.20 62.50
CA ARG A 105 23.53 -12.40 63.34
C ARG A 105 24.83 -12.96 63.92
N LYS A 106 25.98 -12.42 63.51
CA LYS A 106 27.30 -12.71 64.11
C LYS A 106 27.58 -11.75 65.25
#